data_AF-A0A1Z4BMD5-F1
#
_entry.id   AF-A0A1Z4BMD5-F1
#
_cell.length_a   1.000
_cell.length_b   1.000
_cell.length_c   1.000
_cell.angle_alpha   90.00
_cell.angle_beta   90.00
_cell.angle_gamma   90.00
#
_symmetry.space_group_name_H-M   'P 1'
#
loop_
_entity.id
_entity.type
_entity.pdbx_description
1 polymer ?
#
loop_
_entity_poly.entity_id
_entity_poly.type
_entity_poly.pdbx_seq_one_letter_code
_entity_poly.pdbx_strand_id
1 'polypeptide(L)'
;MKNIVLILCSILTLSVSAQKSITVTGEFKEDFITKEPSKQLRKTLFVLEKGDIYFPEGMLFDRMYFLKLSDKDAKKLGAKVILIYPFFDREITFIYNTPITLELLPIPNLPDCYYSKKASCDQKSSTYPQNLPLSTMNKIKQVEVFSVENFERNDYDFRDLPEWIEALDNDKKVPITRTRRLYLTDDTERTEEELDMIALSDLAKMKMKNVKFFFGDIVPLAENPTKKDWQQWWKKLMLIKLPYEHPKSAKK
;
A
#
# COMPACT_ATOMS: atom_id res chain seq x y z
N MET A 1 -43.20 -38.86 12.61
CA MET A 1 -41.93 -38.61 11.90
C MET A 1 -41.91 -37.18 11.38
N LYS A 2 -41.06 -36.31 11.94
CA LYS A 2 -40.42 -35.16 11.28
C LYS A 2 -39.47 -34.52 12.31
N ASN A 3 -38.23 -35.00 12.31
CA ASN A 3 -37.14 -34.36 13.04
C ASN A 3 -36.74 -33.11 12.25
N ILE A 4 -37.03 -31.92 12.78
CA ILE A 4 -36.51 -30.67 12.27
C ILE A 4 -35.10 -30.52 12.84
N VAL A 5 -34.10 -30.83 12.01
CA VAL A 5 -32.70 -30.53 12.32
C VAL A 5 -32.48 -29.05 12.00
N LEU A 6 -32.40 -28.25 13.06
CA LEU A 6 -32.03 -26.84 12.99
C LEU A 6 -30.50 -26.77 12.87
N ILE A 7 -30.00 -26.57 11.65
CA ILE A 7 -28.57 -26.34 11.42
C ILE A 7 -28.27 -24.91 11.88
N LEU A 8 -27.67 -24.79 13.07
CA LEU A 8 -27.06 -23.55 13.53
C LEU A 8 -25.86 -23.27 12.62
N CYS A 9 -26.02 -22.33 11.68
CA CYS A 9 -24.89 -21.72 10.99
C CYS A 9 -24.09 -20.89 12.00
N SER A 10 -23.09 -21.52 12.62
CA SER A 10 -22.08 -20.84 13.43
C SER A 10 -21.30 -19.89 12.52
N ILE A 11 -21.72 -18.63 12.46
CA ILE A 11 -20.89 -17.55 11.93
C ILE A 11 -19.73 -17.40 12.92
N LEU A 12 -18.61 -18.06 12.62
CA LEU A 12 -17.32 -17.77 13.24
C LEU A 12 -17.00 -16.30 12.94
N THR A 13 -17.34 -15.43 13.89
CA THR A 13 -16.79 -14.07 13.93
C THR A 13 -15.29 -14.22 14.16
N LEU A 14 -14.53 -14.28 13.07
CA LEU A 14 -13.11 -14.02 13.08
C LEU A 14 -12.95 -12.61 13.66
N SER A 15 -12.69 -12.55 14.96
CA SER A 15 -12.25 -11.33 15.61
C SER A 15 -10.91 -10.99 14.98
N VAL A 16 -10.94 -10.11 13.97
CA VAL A 16 -9.77 -9.39 13.51
C VAL A 16 -9.31 -8.61 14.73
N SER A 17 -8.24 -9.08 15.38
CA SER A 17 -7.56 -8.28 16.38
C SER A 17 -7.00 -7.06 15.63
N ALA A 18 -7.77 -5.97 15.62
CA ALA A 18 -7.31 -4.70 15.08
C ALA A 18 -5.99 -4.37 15.77
N GLN A 19 -4.97 -4.05 14.98
CA GLN A 19 -3.69 -3.64 15.52
C GLN A 19 -3.92 -2.39 16.36
N LYS A 20 -3.63 -2.45 17.66
CA LYS A 20 -3.89 -1.34 18.57
C LYS A 20 -2.99 -0.17 18.17
N SER A 21 -3.60 0.92 17.72
CA SER A 21 -2.86 2.12 17.38
C SER A 21 -2.46 2.91 18.63
N ILE A 22 -1.40 3.70 18.50
CA ILE A 22 -0.85 4.54 19.55
C ILE A 22 -0.73 5.97 19.02
N THR A 23 -1.52 6.89 19.55
CA THR A 23 -1.34 8.31 19.25
C THR A 23 -0.11 8.85 19.98
N VAL A 24 0.74 9.59 19.26
CA VAL A 24 1.89 10.31 19.80
C VAL A 24 1.99 11.70 19.19
N THR A 25 2.72 12.57 19.87
CA THR A 25 3.20 13.84 19.34
C THR A 25 4.72 13.81 19.25
N GLY A 26 5.26 14.32 18.14
CA GLY A 26 6.68 14.46 17.91
C GLY A 26 6.99 15.51 16.86
N GLU A 27 8.24 15.61 16.47
CA GLU A 27 8.71 16.57 15.48
C GLU A 27 9.65 15.88 14.50
N PHE A 28 9.46 16.16 13.21
CA PHE A 28 10.50 15.91 12.21
C PHE A 28 11.58 16.98 12.34
N LYS A 29 12.83 16.61 12.08
CA LYS A 29 13.98 17.50 12.11
C LYS A 29 14.65 17.51 10.74
N GLU A 30 15.12 18.68 10.32
CA GLU A 30 15.76 18.86 9.02
C GLU A 30 17.08 18.09 8.91
N ASP A 31 17.80 17.98 10.03
CA ASP A 31 19.07 17.26 10.13
C ASP A 31 18.92 15.74 10.28
N PHE A 32 17.68 15.23 10.38
CA PHE A 32 17.45 13.79 10.47
C PHE A 32 17.60 13.13 9.11
N ILE A 33 18.60 12.25 9.00
CA ILE A 33 18.74 11.37 7.84
C ILE A 33 17.48 10.51 7.67
N THR A 34 17.14 10.20 6.44
CA THR A 34 16.04 9.30 6.12
C THR A 34 16.58 7.92 5.76
N LYS A 35 15.78 6.86 5.96
CA LYS A 35 16.19 5.47 5.69
C LYS A 35 15.37 4.84 4.58
N GLU A 36 16.02 4.07 3.71
CA GLU A 36 15.29 3.26 2.74
C GLU A 36 14.68 2.02 3.42
N PRO A 37 13.42 1.68 3.12
CA PRO A 37 12.78 0.50 3.63
C PRO A 37 13.37 -0.73 2.93
N SER A 38 13.65 -1.77 3.72
CA SER A 38 14.11 -3.03 3.15
C SER A 38 13.00 -3.70 2.31
N LYS A 39 13.38 -4.58 1.39
CA LYS A 39 12.42 -5.43 0.66
C LYS A 39 11.51 -6.19 1.63
N GLN A 40 12.07 -6.68 2.73
CA GLN A 40 11.31 -7.40 3.76
C GLN A 40 10.28 -6.50 4.45
N LEU A 41 10.65 -5.26 4.77
CA LEU A 41 9.71 -4.32 5.37
C LEU A 41 8.53 -4.02 4.43
N ARG A 42 8.78 -3.80 3.14
CA ARG A 42 7.69 -3.60 2.17
C ARG A 42 6.73 -4.79 2.13
N LYS A 43 7.24 -6.01 2.16
CA LYS A 43 6.42 -7.24 2.25
C LYS A 43 5.63 -7.31 3.55
N THR A 44 6.25 -6.94 4.68
CA THR A 44 5.58 -6.87 5.98
C THR A 44 4.41 -5.87 5.94
N LEU A 45 4.63 -4.66 5.40
CA LEU A 45 3.58 -3.65 5.25
C LEU A 45 2.46 -4.13 4.32
N PHE A 46 2.81 -4.76 3.19
CA PHE A 46 1.84 -5.36 2.28
C PHE A 46 0.97 -6.42 2.98
N VAL A 47 1.54 -7.28 3.83
CA VAL A 47 0.79 -8.28 4.61
C VAL A 47 -0.08 -7.64 5.70
N LEU A 48 0.44 -6.63 6.41
CA LEU A 48 -0.31 -5.89 7.44
C LEU A 48 -1.54 -5.23 6.84
N GLU A 49 -1.39 -4.63 5.66
CA GLU A 49 -2.44 -3.96 4.91
C GLU A 49 -3.27 -4.90 4.03
N LYS A 50 -3.08 -6.21 4.19
CA LYS A 50 -3.84 -7.23 3.46
C LYS A 50 -3.80 -7.00 1.95
N GLY A 51 -2.68 -6.53 1.44
CA GLY A 51 -2.45 -6.22 0.03
C GLY A 51 -3.14 -4.96 -0.49
N ASP A 52 -3.99 -4.30 0.30
CA ASP A 52 -4.70 -3.08 -0.11
C ASP A 52 -3.88 -1.84 0.19
N ILE A 53 -2.81 -1.66 -0.59
CA ILE A 53 -1.80 -0.64 -0.34
C ILE A 53 -1.44 0.14 -1.59
N TYR A 54 -1.34 1.46 -1.45
CA TYR A 54 -0.72 2.35 -2.42
C TYR A 54 0.54 2.90 -1.78
N PHE A 55 1.71 2.48 -2.29
CA PHE A 55 2.95 3.15 -1.91
C PHE A 55 3.10 4.37 -2.84
N PRO A 56 3.15 5.59 -2.31
CA PRO A 56 3.21 6.79 -3.14
C PRO A 56 4.49 6.84 -4.00
N GLU A 57 4.32 6.82 -5.32
CA GLU A 57 5.41 6.82 -6.31
C GLU A 57 5.90 8.21 -6.70
N GLY A 58 7.22 8.33 -6.88
CA GLY A 58 7.82 9.32 -7.79
C GLY A 58 9.02 10.08 -7.23
N MET A 59 10.21 9.46 -7.28
CA MET A 59 11.53 10.04 -7.01
C MET A 59 11.82 10.48 -5.56
N LEU A 60 12.97 9.98 -5.07
CA LEU A 60 13.46 10.11 -3.70
C LEU A 60 12.60 9.41 -2.62
N PHE A 61 12.25 8.15 -2.92
CA PHE A 61 12.05 7.04 -1.99
C PHE A 61 10.85 7.10 -1.02
N ASP A 62 10.21 5.95 -0.91
CA ASP A 62 9.47 5.37 0.21
C ASP A 62 10.23 5.43 1.55
N ARG A 63 10.81 6.58 1.92
CA ARG A 63 11.71 6.61 3.07
C ARG A 63 10.94 6.43 4.35
N MET A 64 11.60 5.78 5.27
CA MET A 64 11.27 5.90 6.67
C MET A 64 11.92 7.15 7.24
N TYR A 65 11.19 7.85 8.09
CA TYR A 65 11.57 9.13 8.67
C TYR A 65 11.75 8.98 10.17
N PHE A 66 12.83 9.53 10.71
CA PHE A 66 12.96 9.62 12.16
C PHE A 66 12.02 10.69 12.70
N LEU A 67 11.31 10.37 13.77
CA LEU A 67 10.46 11.29 14.51
C LEU A 67 11.04 11.43 15.92
N LYS A 68 11.40 12.65 16.31
CA LYS A 68 11.76 12.96 17.69
C LYS A 68 10.47 13.07 18.49
N LEU A 69 10.27 12.21 19.48
CA LEU A 69 9.06 12.22 20.30
C LEU A 69 9.07 13.36 21.32
N SER A 70 7.87 13.81 21.70
CA SER A 70 7.68 14.66 22.88
C SER A 70 8.17 13.92 24.14
N ASP A 71 8.59 14.63 25.19
CA ASP A 71 9.06 13.97 26.43
C ASP A 71 8.01 13.04 27.05
N LYS A 72 6.73 13.40 26.90
CA LYS A 72 5.59 12.58 27.36
C LYS A 72 5.51 11.28 26.57
N ASP A 73 5.54 11.35 25.25
CA ASP A 73 5.41 10.17 24.39
C ASP A 73 6.69 9.34 24.34
N ALA A 74 7.85 9.95 24.56
CA ALA A 74 9.11 9.25 24.72
C ALA A 74 9.11 8.35 25.96
N LYS A 75 8.56 8.83 27.08
CA LYS A 75 8.34 8.01 28.29
C LYS A 75 7.32 6.90 28.04
N LYS A 76 6.26 7.19 27.29
CA LYS A 76 5.20 6.22 26.94
C LYS A 76 5.73 5.06 26.09
N LEU A 77 6.58 5.35 25.11
CA LEU A 77 7.14 4.35 24.19
C LEU A 77 8.49 3.78 24.65
N GLY A 78 9.17 4.42 25.60
CA GLY A 78 10.50 4.01 26.05
C GLY A 78 11.62 4.36 25.08
N ALA A 79 11.37 5.24 24.10
CA ALA A 79 12.32 5.66 23.08
C ALA A 79 12.18 7.18 22.84
N LYS A 80 13.30 7.89 22.62
CA LYS A 80 13.27 9.34 22.31
C LYS A 80 13.04 9.63 20.83
N VAL A 81 13.48 8.72 19.97
CA VAL A 81 13.38 8.83 18.52
C VAL A 81 12.89 7.49 18.01
N ILE A 82 11.92 7.53 17.10
CA ILE A 82 11.36 6.35 16.44
C ILE A 82 11.46 6.49 14.93
N LEU A 83 11.29 5.40 14.20
CA LEU A 83 11.33 5.37 12.75
C LEU A 83 9.92 5.11 12.19
N ILE A 84 9.44 5.98 11.30
CA ILE A 84 8.07 5.98 10.78
C ILE A 84 8.05 5.73 9.28
N TYR A 85 7.23 4.78 8.83
CA TYR A 85 6.79 4.70 7.44
C TYR A 85 5.51 5.54 7.23
N PRO A 86 5.52 6.59 6.39
CA PRO A 86 4.39 7.50 6.24
C PRO A 86 3.43 7.07 5.13
N PHE A 87 2.30 6.43 5.48
CA PHE A 87 1.14 6.34 4.59
C PHE A 87 0.25 7.57 4.79
N PHE A 88 0.81 8.75 4.59
CA PHE A 88 0.09 10.01 4.61
C PHE A 88 0.83 10.98 3.70
N ASP A 89 0.27 12.16 3.49
CA ASP A 89 0.85 13.18 2.62
C ASP A 89 2.29 13.51 3.02
N ARG A 90 3.23 13.27 2.10
CA ARG A 90 4.66 13.40 2.32
C ARG A 90 5.07 14.79 2.78
N GLU A 91 4.35 15.84 2.38
CA GLU A 91 4.68 17.21 2.77
C GLU A 91 4.70 17.39 4.29
N ILE A 92 3.90 16.62 5.04
CA ILE A 92 3.91 16.65 6.51
C ILE A 92 5.30 16.25 7.07
N THR A 93 6.04 15.37 6.40
CA THR A 93 7.39 14.95 6.82
C THR A 93 8.44 16.04 6.66
N PHE A 94 8.14 17.09 5.89
CA PHE A 94 9.01 18.25 5.66
C PHE A 94 8.63 19.47 6.51
N ILE A 95 7.60 19.34 7.36
CA ILE A 95 7.24 20.36 8.36
C ILE A 95 8.13 20.14 9.59
N TYR A 96 9.30 20.79 9.58
CA TYR A 96 10.29 20.61 10.63
C TYR A 96 10.01 21.44 11.88
N ASN A 97 10.52 20.95 13.01
CA ASN A 97 10.51 21.66 14.31
C ASN A 97 9.11 22.10 14.77
N THR A 98 8.08 21.43 14.27
CA THR A 98 6.68 21.70 14.57
C THR A 98 6.06 20.44 15.15
N PRO A 99 5.26 20.54 16.22
CA PRO A 99 4.55 19.38 16.76
C PRO A 99 3.61 18.77 15.72
N ILE A 100 3.88 17.51 15.36
CA ILE A 100 3.04 16.66 14.53
C ILE A 100 2.43 15.57 15.42
N THR A 101 1.12 15.39 15.32
CA THR A 101 0.42 14.25 15.94
C THR A 101 0.27 13.14 14.92
N LEU A 102 0.67 11.92 15.30
CA LEU A 102 0.58 10.73 14.46
C LEU A 102 -0.19 9.62 15.17
N GLU A 103 -0.94 8.84 14.39
CA GLU A 103 -1.48 7.56 14.82
C GLU A 103 -0.51 6.44 14.40
N LEU A 104 0.21 5.87 15.36
CA LEU A 104 1.22 4.84 15.09
C LEU A 104 0.62 3.44 15.11
N LEU A 105 1.00 2.67 14.10
CA LEU A 105 0.77 1.23 14.00
C LEU A 105 2.13 0.53 14.07
N PRO A 106 2.38 -0.33 15.07
CA PRO A 106 3.69 -0.96 15.25
C PRO A 106 4.03 -1.90 14.10
N ILE A 107 5.30 -2.01 13.73
CA ILE A 107 5.74 -3.03 12.77
C ILE A 107 6.25 -4.25 13.56
N PRO A 108 5.64 -5.44 13.40
CA PRO A 108 6.05 -6.61 14.16
C PRO A 108 7.55 -6.93 13.99
N ASN A 109 8.22 -7.31 15.08
CA ASN A 109 9.63 -7.68 15.14
C ASN A 109 10.63 -6.56 14.76
N LEU A 110 10.19 -5.31 14.69
CA LEU A 110 11.05 -4.14 14.51
C LEU A 110 10.82 -3.15 15.67
N PRO A 111 11.70 -3.14 16.70
CA PRO A 111 11.58 -2.20 17.81
C PRO A 111 11.67 -0.76 17.29
N ASP A 112 10.91 0.13 17.93
CA ASP A 112 10.89 1.57 17.63
C ASP A 112 10.56 1.92 16.16
N CYS A 113 10.02 0.97 15.41
CA CYS A 113 9.60 1.13 14.03
C CYS A 113 8.07 1.01 13.93
N TYR A 114 7.48 2.01 13.29
CA TYR A 114 6.04 2.09 13.12
C TYR A 114 5.72 2.51 11.69
N TYR A 115 4.48 2.30 11.28
CA TYR A 115 3.91 2.99 10.15
C TYR A 115 2.73 3.83 10.64
N SER A 116 2.36 4.85 9.89
CA SER A 116 1.23 5.69 10.24
C SER A 116 0.40 6.00 9.01
N LYS A 117 -0.91 5.93 9.17
CA LYS A 117 -1.90 6.29 8.16
C LYS A 117 -2.50 7.67 8.36
N LYS A 118 -2.16 8.33 9.48
CA LYS A 118 -2.79 9.58 9.88
C LYS A 118 -1.79 10.46 10.58
N ALA A 119 -1.62 11.66 10.04
CA ALA A 119 -0.78 12.68 10.62
C ALA A 119 -1.49 14.05 10.54
N SER A 120 -1.29 14.87 11.56
CA SER A 120 -1.86 16.21 11.61
C SER A 120 -1.02 17.18 12.42
N CYS A 121 -0.94 18.41 11.94
CA CYS A 121 -0.44 19.59 12.62
C CYS A 121 -1.30 20.81 12.22
N ASP A 122 -1.00 21.97 12.77
CA ASP A 122 -1.78 23.20 12.53
C ASP A 122 -1.83 23.60 11.04
N GLN A 123 -0.80 23.25 10.29
CA GLN A 123 -0.65 23.60 8.86
C GLN A 123 -1.30 22.59 7.93
N LYS A 124 -1.32 21.29 8.29
CA LYS A 124 -1.72 20.22 7.39
C LYS A 124 -2.20 18.99 8.14
N SER A 125 -3.20 18.33 7.58
CA SER A 125 -3.70 17.04 8.05
C SER A 125 -3.85 16.10 6.86
N SER A 126 -3.49 14.84 7.05
CA SER A 126 -3.63 13.82 6.03
C SER A 126 -4.01 12.49 6.66
N THR A 127 -4.94 11.80 6.00
CA THR A 127 -5.38 10.47 6.39
C THR A 127 -5.44 9.57 5.15
N TYR A 128 -4.87 8.39 5.27
CA TYR A 128 -4.88 7.34 4.26
C TYR A 128 -6.03 6.36 4.52
N PRO A 129 -6.72 5.88 3.47
CA PRO A 129 -6.47 6.14 2.04
C PRO A 129 -7.22 7.37 1.49
N GLN A 130 -7.85 8.19 2.34
CA GLN A 130 -8.81 9.23 1.93
C GLN A 130 -8.22 10.28 0.99
N ASN A 131 -6.93 10.61 1.13
CA ASN A 131 -6.26 11.61 0.29
C ASN A 131 -5.62 11.01 -0.98
N LEU A 132 -5.83 9.72 -1.29
CA LEU A 132 -5.25 9.09 -2.47
C LEU A 132 -6.03 9.38 -3.75
N PRO A 133 -5.36 9.41 -4.91
CA PRO A 133 -6.06 9.39 -6.19
C PRO A 133 -6.89 8.11 -6.33
N LEU A 134 -7.94 8.20 -7.14
CA LEU A 134 -8.75 7.05 -7.53
C LEU A 134 -7.85 5.94 -8.10
N SER A 135 -8.02 4.71 -7.63
CA SER A 135 -7.30 3.57 -8.19
C SER A 135 -7.73 3.33 -9.64
N THR A 136 -6.84 2.76 -10.45
CA THR A 136 -7.16 2.46 -11.86
C THR A 136 -8.37 1.54 -11.98
N MET A 137 -8.53 0.55 -11.09
CA MET A 137 -9.71 -0.32 -11.09
C MET A 137 -11.01 0.49 -10.84
N ASN A 138 -10.99 1.48 -9.95
CA ASN A 138 -12.15 2.35 -9.75
C ASN A 138 -12.40 3.28 -10.95
N LYS A 139 -11.36 3.80 -11.60
CA LYS A 139 -11.50 4.54 -12.87
C LYS A 139 -12.18 3.69 -13.95
N ILE A 140 -11.77 2.42 -14.09
CA ILE A 140 -12.37 1.45 -15.03
C ILE A 140 -13.85 1.22 -14.71
N LYS A 141 -14.20 1.03 -13.44
CA LYS A 141 -15.60 0.86 -12.99
C LYS A 141 -16.46 2.09 -13.31
N GLN A 142 -15.86 3.28 -13.28
CA GLN A 142 -16.50 4.56 -13.61
C GLN A 142 -16.44 4.91 -15.11
N VAL A 143 -15.85 4.04 -15.94
CA VAL A 143 -15.69 4.25 -17.40
C VAL A 143 -14.85 5.50 -17.72
N GLU A 144 -13.93 5.85 -16.83
CA GLU A 144 -12.97 6.94 -17.07
C GLU A 144 -11.84 6.49 -18.00
N VAL A 145 -11.41 7.38 -18.89
CA VAL A 145 -10.23 7.19 -19.75
C VAL A 145 -8.97 7.53 -18.95
N PHE A 146 -7.93 6.70 -19.05
CA PHE A 146 -6.63 6.93 -18.42
C PHE A 146 -5.47 6.55 -19.34
N SER A 147 -4.30 7.15 -19.13
CA SER A 147 -3.08 6.78 -19.86
C SER A 147 -2.60 5.39 -19.45
N VAL A 148 -2.40 4.52 -20.44
CA VAL A 148 -1.84 3.18 -20.20
C VAL A 148 -0.39 3.25 -19.78
N GLU A 149 0.38 4.23 -20.27
CA GLU A 149 1.79 4.41 -19.86
C GLU A 149 1.88 4.82 -18.40
N ASN A 150 0.98 5.68 -17.91
CA ASN A 150 0.90 6.00 -16.49
C ASN A 150 0.47 4.79 -15.65
N PHE A 151 -0.41 3.93 -16.18
CA PHE A 151 -0.76 2.67 -15.51
C PHE A 151 0.43 1.71 -15.44
N GLU A 152 1.18 1.55 -16.54
CA GLU A 152 2.37 0.71 -16.63
C GLU A 152 3.53 1.21 -15.75
N ARG A 153 3.61 2.52 -15.50
CA ARG A 153 4.61 3.13 -14.60
C ARG A 153 4.18 3.19 -13.14
N ASN A 154 2.89 2.97 -12.85
CA ASN A 154 2.34 3.01 -11.49
C ASN A 154 2.52 1.66 -10.80
N ASP A 155 3.78 1.26 -10.65
CA ASP A 155 4.21 -0.05 -10.15
C ASP A 155 3.95 -0.21 -8.66
N TYR A 156 3.64 0.85 -7.91
CA TYR A 156 3.42 0.77 -6.47
C TYR A 156 1.98 1.02 -5.98
N ASP A 157 0.99 1.14 -6.87
CA ASP A 157 -0.41 0.92 -6.50
C ASP A 157 -0.68 -0.59 -6.42
N PHE A 158 -1.20 -1.11 -5.32
CA PHE A 158 -1.58 -2.52 -5.20
C PHE A 158 -3.02 -2.68 -4.72
N ARG A 159 -3.84 -1.62 -4.77
CA ARG A 159 -5.25 -1.68 -4.37
C ARG A 159 -6.07 -2.55 -5.34
N ASP A 160 -7.22 -2.99 -4.86
CA ASP A 160 -8.23 -3.75 -5.63
C ASP A 160 -7.73 -5.11 -6.17
N LEU A 161 -6.82 -5.79 -5.45
CA LEU A 161 -6.28 -7.10 -5.89
C LEU A 161 -7.36 -8.15 -6.20
N PRO A 162 -8.42 -8.33 -5.40
CA PRO A 162 -9.46 -9.30 -5.72
C PRO A 162 -10.07 -9.05 -7.11
N GLU A 163 -10.36 -7.80 -7.44
CA GLU A 163 -10.91 -7.42 -8.74
C GLU A 163 -9.92 -7.61 -9.88
N TRP A 164 -8.63 -7.30 -9.67
CA TRP A 164 -7.59 -7.59 -10.65
C TRP A 164 -7.43 -9.09 -10.92
N ILE A 165 -7.54 -9.92 -9.88
CA ILE A 165 -7.49 -11.38 -10.01
C ILE A 165 -8.71 -11.88 -10.79
N GLU A 166 -9.91 -11.36 -10.49
CA GLU A 166 -11.13 -11.73 -11.22
C GLU A 166 -11.12 -11.28 -12.69
N ALA A 167 -10.37 -10.23 -13.01
CA ALA A 167 -10.22 -9.69 -14.36
C ALA A 167 -9.27 -10.48 -15.28
N LEU A 168 -8.51 -11.46 -14.79
CA LEU A 168 -7.45 -12.14 -15.55
C LEU A 168 -7.93 -12.85 -16.84
N ASP A 169 -9.21 -13.21 -16.92
CA ASP A 169 -9.89 -13.85 -18.05
C ASP A 169 -11.01 -12.96 -18.64
N ASN A 170 -11.01 -11.66 -18.33
CA ASN A 170 -12.04 -10.72 -18.76
C ASN A 170 -11.63 -9.92 -20.01
N ASP A 171 -12.19 -10.27 -21.17
CA ASP A 171 -11.85 -9.62 -22.44
C ASP A 171 -12.62 -8.33 -22.74
N LYS A 172 -13.37 -7.79 -21.76
CA LYS A 172 -14.03 -6.49 -21.90
C LYS A 172 -13.02 -5.42 -22.27
N LYS A 173 -13.34 -4.62 -23.29
CA LYS A 173 -12.52 -3.49 -23.72
C LYS A 173 -12.72 -2.28 -22.80
N VAL A 174 -11.60 -1.69 -22.41
CA VAL A 174 -11.49 -0.52 -21.54
C VAL A 174 -10.87 0.63 -22.34
N PRO A 175 -11.48 1.84 -22.33
CA PRO A 175 -10.92 2.99 -23.02
C PRO A 175 -9.68 3.52 -22.28
N ILE A 176 -8.63 3.80 -23.04
CA ILE A 176 -7.36 4.34 -22.56
C ILE A 176 -6.87 5.45 -23.49
N THR A 177 -5.89 6.22 -23.04
CA THR A 177 -5.01 6.97 -23.93
C THR A 177 -3.67 6.26 -24.07
N ARG A 178 -3.09 6.34 -25.27
CA ARG A 178 -1.71 5.93 -25.56
C ARG A 178 -0.91 7.13 -26.05
N THR A 179 0.35 7.16 -25.67
CA THR A 179 1.32 8.15 -26.12
C THR A 179 1.93 7.69 -27.44
N ARG A 180 1.64 8.37 -28.53
CA ARG A 180 2.24 8.14 -29.84
C ARG A 180 3.37 9.13 -30.08
N ARG A 181 4.55 8.63 -30.44
CA ARG A 181 5.68 9.42 -30.91
C ARG A 181 5.70 9.45 -32.43
N LEU A 182 5.73 10.64 -32.99
CA LEU A 182 5.80 10.91 -34.42
C LEU A 182 7.15 11.54 -34.73
N TYR A 183 7.88 10.95 -35.67
CA TYR A 183 9.11 11.52 -36.22
C TYR A 183 8.75 12.28 -37.50
N LEU A 184 9.00 13.58 -37.50
CA LEU A 184 8.69 14.47 -38.62
C LEU A 184 9.86 14.53 -39.61
N THR A 185 9.58 14.98 -40.83
CA THR A 185 10.57 15.03 -41.93
C THR A 185 11.68 16.07 -41.73
N ASP A 186 11.54 16.93 -40.72
CA ASP A 186 12.52 17.93 -40.30
C ASP A 186 13.35 17.47 -39.08
N ASP A 187 13.39 16.16 -38.83
CA ASP A 187 14.03 15.51 -37.67
C ASP A 187 13.51 15.96 -36.30
N THR A 188 12.35 16.62 -36.26
CA THR A 188 11.67 16.95 -34.99
C THR A 188 10.74 15.83 -34.54
N GLU A 189 10.57 15.70 -33.23
CA GLU A 189 9.66 14.72 -32.62
C GLU A 189 8.41 15.43 -32.10
N ARG A 190 7.23 14.85 -32.38
CA ARG A 190 5.97 15.25 -31.78
C ARG A 190 5.39 14.09 -30.98
N THR A 191 4.90 14.38 -29.79
CA THR A 191 4.14 13.43 -28.98
C THR A 191 2.66 13.81 -29.03
N GLU A 192 1.82 12.83 -29.30
CA GLU A 192 0.36 12.97 -29.30
C GLU A 192 -0.26 11.89 -28.40
N GLU A 193 -1.39 12.22 -27.76
CA GLU A 193 -2.20 11.24 -27.04
C GLU A 193 -3.36 10.80 -27.93
N GLU A 194 -3.47 9.49 -28.16
CA GLU A 194 -4.53 8.89 -28.97
C GLU A 194 -5.44 8.01 -28.10
N LEU A 195 -6.74 8.03 -28.37
CA LEU A 195 -7.70 7.14 -27.74
C LEU A 195 -7.54 5.71 -28.29
N ASP A 196 -7.52 4.73 -27.40
CA ASP A 196 -7.40 3.31 -27.73
C ASP A 196 -8.24 2.44 -26.76
N MET A 197 -8.32 1.15 -27.05
CA MET A 197 -9.08 0.16 -26.29
C MET A 197 -8.21 -1.05 -25.95
N ILE A 198 -8.01 -1.32 -24.67
CA ILE A 198 -7.26 -2.49 -24.18
C ILE A 198 -8.19 -3.50 -23.52
N ALA A 199 -7.88 -4.79 -23.60
CA ALA A 199 -8.64 -5.79 -22.85
C ALA A 199 -8.35 -5.68 -21.35
N LEU A 200 -9.38 -5.80 -20.51
CA LEU A 200 -9.21 -5.76 -19.06
C LEU A 200 -8.31 -6.90 -18.56
N SER A 201 -8.33 -8.06 -19.24
CA SER A 201 -7.44 -9.19 -19.00
C SER A 201 -5.96 -8.84 -19.21
N ASP A 202 -5.63 -7.99 -20.17
CA ASP A 202 -4.26 -7.56 -20.41
C ASP A 202 -3.76 -6.58 -19.34
N LEU A 203 -4.61 -5.63 -18.94
CA LEU A 203 -4.33 -4.75 -17.79
C LEU A 203 -4.15 -5.56 -16.49
N ALA A 204 -5.00 -6.56 -16.27
CA ALA A 204 -4.89 -7.45 -15.12
C ALA A 204 -3.57 -8.23 -15.13
N LYS A 205 -3.16 -8.81 -16.28
CA LYS A 205 -1.86 -9.50 -16.40
C LYS A 205 -0.69 -8.57 -16.10
N MET A 206 -0.70 -7.34 -16.61
CA MET A 206 0.31 -6.31 -16.30
C MET A 206 0.37 -6.06 -14.79
N LYS A 207 -0.79 -5.86 -14.15
CA LYS A 207 -0.88 -5.65 -12.71
C LYS A 207 -0.32 -6.81 -11.90
N MET A 208 -0.75 -8.03 -12.25
CA MET A 208 -0.36 -9.23 -11.54
C MET A 208 1.13 -9.58 -11.74
N LYS A 209 1.74 -9.17 -12.87
CA LYS A 209 3.19 -9.25 -13.08
C LYS A 209 3.95 -8.42 -12.04
N ASN A 210 3.49 -7.20 -11.76
CA ASN A 210 4.09 -6.33 -10.74
C ASN A 210 3.91 -6.91 -9.33
N VAL A 211 2.69 -7.37 -9.00
CA VAL A 211 2.44 -8.06 -7.72
C VAL A 211 3.36 -9.25 -7.55
N LYS A 212 3.53 -10.07 -8.59
CA LYS A 212 4.45 -11.22 -8.55
C LYS A 212 5.90 -10.80 -8.34
N PHE A 213 6.35 -9.77 -9.03
CA PHE A 213 7.72 -9.28 -8.93
C PHE A 213 8.06 -8.81 -7.50
N PHE A 214 7.16 -8.07 -6.85
CA PHE A 214 7.41 -7.53 -5.50
C PHE A 214 7.06 -8.49 -4.36
N PHE A 215 6.02 -9.30 -4.52
CA PHE A 215 5.35 -10.02 -3.43
C PHE A 215 5.07 -11.50 -3.73
N GLY A 216 5.45 -12.00 -4.91
CA GLY A 216 5.15 -13.37 -5.34
C GLY A 216 5.84 -14.48 -4.53
N ASP A 217 6.81 -14.13 -3.67
CA ASP A 217 7.49 -15.05 -2.78
C ASP A 217 6.95 -15.06 -1.34
N ILE A 218 5.98 -14.19 -1.01
CA ILE A 218 5.29 -14.21 0.29
C ILE A 218 4.49 -15.51 0.45
N VAL A 219 3.81 -15.90 -0.62
CA VAL A 219 3.14 -17.20 -0.76
C VAL A 219 3.60 -17.79 -2.09
N PRO A 220 4.10 -19.02 -2.14
CA PRO A 220 4.61 -19.62 -3.37
C PRO A 220 3.60 -19.56 -4.52
N LEU A 221 4.07 -19.10 -5.69
CA LEU A 221 3.35 -19.07 -6.96
C LEU A 221 4.10 -19.85 -8.04
N ALA A 222 3.36 -20.44 -8.97
CA ALA A 222 3.93 -21.02 -10.17
C ALA A 222 4.62 -19.94 -11.04
N GLU A 223 5.47 -20.38 -11.98
CA GLU A 223 6.14 -19.48 -12.93
C GLU A 223 5.13 -18.74 -13.82
N ASN A 224 4.09 -19.43 -14.28
CA ASN A 224 2.99 -18.84 -15.04
C ASN A 224 1.67 -19.11 -14.31
N PRO A 225 1.34 -18.31 -13.29
CA PRO A 225 0.18 -18.54 -12.43
C PRO A 225 -1.13 -18.29 -13.19
N THR A 226 -2.06 -19.23 -13.07
CA THR A 226 -3.44 -19.10 -13.55
C THR A 226 -4.27 -18.22 -12.62
N LYS A 227 -5.48 -17.82 -13.06
CA LYS A 227 -6.46 -17.14 -12.19
C LYS A 227 -6.73 -17.91 -10.90
N LYS A 228 -6.84 -19.24 -10.96
CA LYS A 228 -7.05 -20.10 -9.78
C LYS A 228 -5.86 -20.06 -8.82
N ASP A 229 -4.63 -20.03 -9.35
CA ASP A 229 -3.42 -19.91 -8.52
C ASP A 229 -3.40 -18.58 -7.77
N TRP A 230 -3.75 -17.48 -8.45
CA TRP A 230 -3.88 -16.17 -7.83
C TRP A 230 -4.98 -16.08 -6.78
N GLN A 231 -6.15 -16.67 -7.04
CA GLN A 231 -7.23 -16.76 -6.04
C GLN A 231 -6.78 -17.54 -4.79
N GLN A 232 -6.03 -18.63 -4.96
CA GLN A 232 -5.47 -19.38 -3.83
C GLN A 232 -4.38 -18.60 -3.10
N TRP A 233 -3.51 -17.91 -3.83
CA TRP A 233 -2.48 -17.03 -3.29
C TRP A 233 -3.08 -15.94 -2.42
N TRP A 234 -4.12 -15.26 -2.92
CA TRP A 234 -4.85 -14.24 -2.17
C TRP A 234 -5.48 -14.79 -0.90
N LYS A 235 -6.19 -15.93 -0.99
CA LYS A 235 -6.75 -16.61 0.20
C LYS A 235 -5.69 -16.91 1.25
N LYS A 236 -4.52 -17.40 0.84
CA LYS A 236 -3.40 -17.69 1.76
C LYS A 236 -2.82 -16.41 2.36
N LEU A 237 -2.61 -15.36 1.56
CA LEU A 237 -2.14 -14.05 2.02
C LEU A 237 -3.04 -13.49 3.13
N MET A 238 -4.36 -13.54 2.94
CA MET A 238 -5.34 -13.05 3.92
C MET A 238 -5.24 -13.77 5.27
N LEU A 239 -4.84 -15.04 5.27
CA LEU A 239 -4.68 -15.87 6.46
C LEU A 239 -3.34 -15.67 7.18
N ILE A 240 -2.37 -14.99 6.57
CA ILE A 240 -1.08 -14.72 7.22
C ILE A 240 -1.31 -13.86 8.46
N LYS A 241 -0.77 -14.35 9.58
CA LYS A 241 -0.65 -13.63 10.84
C LYS A 241 0.83 -13.40 11.09
N LEU A 242 1.22 -12.15 11.24
CA LEU A 242 2.58 -11.81 11.64
C LEU A 242 2.69 -12.00 13.16
N PRO A 243 3.72 -12.72 13.66
CA PRO A 243 3.92 -12.86 15.09
C PRO A 243 4.19 -11.48 15.68
N TYR A 244 3.34 -11.06 16.61
CA TYR A 244 3.51 -9.81 17.32
C TYR A 244 4.27 -10.06 18.61
N GLU A 245 5.59 -9.89 18.57
CA GLU A 245 6.36 -9.69 19.79
C GLU A 245 6.44 -8.19 20.02
N HIS A 246 5.76 -7.68 21.05
CA HIS A 246 6.13 -6.38 21.61
C HIS A 246 7.54 -6.55 22.18
N PRO A 247 8.58 -5.91 21.61
CA PRO A 247 9.87 -5.90 22.28
C PRO A 247 9.65 -5.10 23.56
N LYS A 248 9.59 -5.79 24.70
CA LYS A 248 9.82 -5.13 25.99
C LYS A 248 11.18 -4.46 25.82
N SER A 249 11.22 -3.14 25.94
CA SER A 249 12.49 -2.42 25.95
C SER A 249 13.39 -3.14 26.94
N ALA A 250 14.51 -3.67 26.45
CA ALA A 250 15.51 -4.23 27.32
C ALA A 250 15.95 -3.06 28.20
N LYS A 251 15.52 -3.06 29.46
CA LYS A 251 16.09 -2.19 30.49
C LYS A 251 17.57 -2.55 30.56
N LYS A 252 18.41 -1.75 29.90
CA LYS A 252 19.83 -1.63 30.22
C LYS A 252 19.98 -0.42 31.13
#